data_AF-A0AAW7K864-F1
#
_entry.id   AF-A0AAW7K864-F1
#
_cell.length_a   1.000
_cell.length_b   1.000
_cell.length_c   1.000
_cell.angle_alpha   90.00
_cell.angle_beta   90.00
_cell.angle_gamma   90.00
#
_symmetry.space_group_name_H-M   'P 1'
#
loop_
_entity.id
_entity.type
_entity.pdbx_description
1 polymer ?
#
loop_
_entity_poly.entity_id
_entity_poly.type
_entity_poly.pdbx_seq_one_letter_code
_entity_poly.pdbx_strand_id
1 'polypeptide(L)'
;MKNNHLIPYGFLTSLSDLELLSLHSEILTQLRFRGVIRTENNPVGDYAEWLVSKALGMTLLSNSSAGADAIDADGLKVQIKARRVTPDNPSRQLSALRNYEAADFDYLIAVIFDETYIILDAYKIPHEVIRDYARHSDHVNAHIVNLKGAILADPRVTSIKENLTVRSSASVNEAAMQTLSPEPMEEVLNQPEKITSGVTLVSLLKAIGMECFVNYYYHFADSNLSSADIIEQMHSREGYTEKSCRGRLSKARKVIRDGLSIEALTLIAHSGRIQDSVRSDALKLISVLE
;
A
#
# COMPACT_ATOMS: atom_id res chain seq x y z
N MET A 1 -12.76 -7.90 -26.27
CA MET A 1 -13.09 -6.84 -25.30
C MET A 1 -12.52 -5.54 -25.84
N LYS A 2 -13.29 -4.44 -25.84
CA LYS A 2 -12.74 -3.14 -26.24
C LYS A 2 -11.86 -2.65 -25.10
N ASN A 3 -10.55 -2.71 -25.26
CA ASN A 3 -9.63 -2.07 -24.32
C ASN A 3 -9.86 -0.57 -24.43
N ASN A 4 -10.63 -0.02 -23.48
CA ASN A 4 -10.69 1.42 -23.27
C ASN A 4 -9.33 1.82 -22.70
N HIS A 5 -8.36 2.06 -23.58
CA HIS A 5 -7.11 2.68 -23.20
C HIS A 5 -7.44 4.09 -22.69
N LEU A 6 -7.42 4.25 -21.36
CA LEU A 6 -7.66 5.52 -20.68
C LEU A 6 -6.59 6.57 -21.01
N ILE A 7 -5.46 6.13 -21.57
CA ILE A 7 -4.31 6.94 -21.97
C ILE A 7 -3.95 6.59 -23.42
N PRO A 8 -3.62 7.57 -24.28
CA PRO A 8 -3.14 7.30 -25.63
C PRO A 8 -1.93 6.36 -25.61
N TYR A 9 -1.95 5.32 -26.44
CA TYR A 9 -0.88 4.32 -26.50
C TYR A 9 0.52 4.94 -26.65
N GLY A 10 0.62 6.05 -27.41
CA GLY A 10 1.85 6.77 -27.66
C GLY A 10 2.48 7.41 -26.41
N PHE A 11 1.69 7.76 -25.39
CA PHE A 11 2.21 8.37 -24.17
C PHE A 11 3.05 7.38 -23.37
N LEU A 12 2.50 6.20 -23.07
CA LEU A 12 3.21 5.20 -22.27
C LEU A 12 4.47 4.69 -22.97
N THR A 13 4.45 4.56 -24.29
CA THR A 13 5.62 4.15 -25.08
C THR A 13 6.70 5.23 -25.19
N SER A 14 6.36 6.49 -24.85
CA SER A 14 7.33 7.61 -24.87
C SER A 14 8.09 7.75 -23.55
N LEU A 15 7.60 7.13 -22.47
CA LEU A 15 8.22 7.19 -21.15
C LEU A 15 9.36 6.17 -21.04
N SER A 16 10.42 6.56 -20.35
CA SER A 16 11.47 5.66 -19.89
C SER A 16 10.97 4.71 -18.80
N ASP A 17 11.73 3.65 -18.52
CA ASP A 17 11.42 2.70 -17.45
C ASP A 17 11.26 3.39 -16.09
N LEU A 18 12.10 4.40 -15.79
CA LEU A 18 12.04 5.13 -14.53
C LEU A 18 10.80 6.03 -14.44
N GLU A 19 10.39 6.65 -15.55
CA GLU A 19 9.16 7.46 -15.61
C GLU A 19 7.92 6.58 -15.46
N LEU A 20 7.91 5.38 -16.05
CA LEU A 20 6.83 4.41 -15.86
C LEU A 20 6.72 3.96 -14.39
N LEU A 21 7.85 3.69 -13.73
CA LEU A 21 7.87 3.34 -12.31
C LEU A 21 7.46 4.52 -11.42
N SER A 22 7.86 5.74 -11.76
CA SER A 22 7.45 6.96 -11.07
C SER A 22 5.94 7.17 -11.18
N LEU A 23 5.39 7.07 -12.40
CA LEU A 23 3.95 7.13 -12.65
C LEU A 23 3.19 6.04 -11.88
N HIS A 24 3.71 4.81 -11.82
CA HIS A 24 3.12 3.74 -11.01
C HIS A 24 3.07 4.12 -9.52
N SER A 25 4.15 4.66 -8.97
CA SER A 25 4.22 5.12 -7.58
C SER A 25 3.23 6.26 -7.28
N GLU A 26 3.07 7.20 -8.20
CA GLU A 26 2.10 8.29 -8.08
C GLU A 26 0.66 7.78 -8.10
N ILE A 27 0.34 6.83 -9.00
CA ILE A 27 -0.98 6.17 -9.04
C ILE A 27 -1.29 5.49 -7.70
N LEU A 28 -0.34 4.73 -7.13
CA LEU A 28 -0.53 4.09 -5.83
C LEU A 28 -0.72 5.12 -4.71
N THR A 29 0.03 6.22 -4.74
CA THR A 29 -0.14 7.33 -3.79
C THR A 29 -1.55 7.92 -3.85
N GLN A 30 -2.08 8.15 -5.07
CA GLN A 30 -3.44 8.66 -5.26
C GLN A 30 -4.51 7.67 -4.78
N LEU A 31 -4.35 6.38 -5.06
CA LEU A 31 -5.26 5.35 -4.57
C LEU A 31 -5.27 5.29 -3.03
N ARG A 32 -4.09 5.39 -2.41
CA ARG A 32 -3.96 5.40 -0.96
C ARG A 32 -4.57 6.65 -0.32
N PHE A 33 -4.33 7.82 -0.90
CA PHE A 33 -4.94 9.08 -0.47
C PHE A 33 -6.48 9.01 -0.49
N ARG A 34 -7.05 8.32 -1.49
CA ARG A 34 -8.51 8.07 -1.60
C ARG A 34 -9.03 6.98 -0.66
N GLY A 35 -8.14 6.36 0.14
CA GLY A 35 -8.47 5.25 1.02
C GLY A 35 -8.82 3.95 0.30
N VAL A 36 -8.52 3.83 -1.00
CA VAL A 36 -8.81 2.65 -1.82
C VAL A 36 -7.83 1.52 -1.55
N ILE A 37 -6.56 1.86 -1.28
CA ILE A 37 -5.53 0.91 -0.87
C ILE A 37 -4.92 1.31 0.47
N ARG A 38 -4.39 0.33 1.20
CA ARG A 38 -3.82 0.51 2.55
C ARG A 38 -2.29 0.53 2.51
N THR A 39 -1.71 -0.14 1.52
CA THR A 39 -0.29 -0.29 1.24
C THR A 39 0.03 0.10 -0.20
N GLU A 40 1.28 0.44 -0.47
CA GLU A 40 1.78 0.75 -1.83
C GLU A 40 2.43 -0.49 -2.48
N ASN A 41 2.00 -1.69 -2.07
CA ASN A 41 2.38 -2.93 -2.73
C ASN A 41 1.45 -3.17 -3.94
N ASN A 42 1.40 -4.41 -4.43
CA ASN A 42 0.43 -4.79 -5.44
C ASN A 42 -1.01 -4.47 -4.98
N PRO A 43 -1.75 -3.59 -5.67
CA PRO A 43 -3.01 -3.03 -5.18
C PRO A 43 -4.17 -4.02 -5.20
N VAL A 44 -4.03 -5.19 -5.85
CA VAL A 44 -5.15 -6.13 -6.07
C VAL A 44 -5.81 -6.58 -4.76
N GLY A 45 -5.03 -6.85 -3.71
CA GLY A 45 -5.55 -7.27 -2.41
C GLY A 45 -6.32 -6.14 -1.73
N ASP A 46 -5.64 -5.03 -1.47
CA ASP A 46 -6.23 -3.88 -0.80
C ASP A 46 -7.44 -3.31 -1.55
N TYR A 47 -7.40 -3.29 -2.88
CA TYR A 47 -8.54 -2.86 -3.70
C TYR A 47 -9.75 -3.78 -3.51
N ALA A 48 -9.54 -5.10 -3.46
CA ALA A 48 -10.62 -6.05 -3.22
C ALA A 48 -11.23 -5.88 -1.83
N GLU A 49 -10.39 -5.70 -0.80
CA GLU A 49 -10.82 -5.43 0.57
C GLU A 49 -11.68 -4.17 0.63
N TRP A 50 -11.18 -3.05 0.09
CA TRP A 50 -11.94 -1.79 0.03
C TRP A 50 -13.26 -1.94 -0.73
N LEU A 51 -13.22 -2.56 -1.91
CA LEU A 51 -14.39 -2.73 -2.78
C LEU A 51 -15.47 -3.56 -2.09
N VAL A 52 -15.10 -4.71 -1.55
CA VAL A 52 -16.00 -5.64 -0.86
C VAL A 52 -16.57 -4.98 0.39
N SER A 53 -15.73 -4.37 1.22
CA SER A 53 -16.20 -3.72 2.45
C SER A 53 -17.12 -2.55 2.16
N LYS A 54 -16.79 -1.70 1.18
CA LYS A 54 -17.65 -0.59 0.77
C LYS A 54 -18.98 -1.08 0.18
N ALA A 55 -18.94 -2.11 -0.68
CA ALA A 55 -20.14 -2.62 -1.33
C ALA A 55 -21.05 -3.37 -0.35
N LEU A 56 -20.51 -4.11 0.61
CA LEU A 56 -21.29 -4.95 1.52
C LEU A 56 -21.47 -4.34 2.92
N GLY A 57 -20.92 -3.15 3.19
CA GLY A 57 -21.02 -2.49 4.48
C GLY A 57 -20.22 -3.16 5.59
N MET A 58 -19.08 -3.79 5.25
CA MET A 58 -18.22 -4.49 6.21
C MET A 58 -17.20 -3.54 6.84
N THR A 59 -16.78 -3.85 8.06
CA THR A 59 -15.72 -3.12 8.77
C THR A 59 -14.38 -3.79 8.53
N LEU A 60 -13.43 -3.10 7.90
CA LEU A 60 -12.07 -3.62 7.72
C LEU A 60 -11.34 -3.73 9.05
N LEU A 61 -10.67 -4.87 9.26
CA LEU A 61 -9.76 -5.08 10.37
C LEU A 61 -8.40 -4.42 10.09
N SER A 62 -7.60 -4.23 11.13
CA SER A 62 -6.25 -3.68 10.99
C SER A 62 -5.35 -4.63 10.18
N ASN A 63 -4.35 -4.10 9.46
CA ASN A 63 -3.43 -4.91 8.65
C ASN A 63 -2.61 -5.95 9.45
N SER A 64 -2.61 -5.85 10.78
CA SER A 64 -1.91 -6.76 11.69
C SER A 64 -2.83 -7.78 12.34
N SER A 65 -4.14 -7.76 12.03
CA SER A 65 -5.10 -8.73 12.53
C SER A 65 -4.83 -10.10 11.88
N ALA A 66 -4.56 -11.10 12.70
CA ALA A 66 -4.32 -12.45 12.20
C ALA A 66 -5.65 -13.07 11.71
N GLY A 67 -5.63 -13.61 10.50
CA GLY A 67 -6.60 -14.60 10.01
C GLY A 67 -7.95 -14.07 9.50
N ALA A 68 -8.22 -12.77 9.54
CA ALA A 68 -9.40 -12.16 8.90
C ALA A 68 -9.11 -10.73 8.44
N ASP A 69 -9.78 -10.28 7.38
CA ASP A 69 -9.59 -8.95 6.80
C ASP A 69 -10.73 -7.98 7.14
N ALA A 70 -11.94 -8.50 7.41
CA ALA A 70 -13.11 -7.69 7.72
C ALA A 70 -14.08 -8.39 8.68
N ILE A 71 -15.02 -7.61 9.23
CA ILE A 71 -16.19 -8.06 9.99
C ILE A 71 -17.45 -7.61 9.26
N ASP A 72 -18.42 -8.50 9.08
CA ASP A 72 -19.71 -8.15 8.47
C ASP A 72 -20.72 -7.58 9.48
N ALA A 73 -21.92 -7.24 9.02
CA ALA A 73 -22.97 -6.64 9.84
C ALA A 73 -23.49 -7.58 10.95
N ASP A 74 -23.33 -8.90 10.78
CA ASP A 74 -23.74 -9.93 11.74
C ASP A 74 -22.60 -10.28 12.72
N GLY A 75 -21.44 -9.62 12.60
CA GLY A 75 -20.26 -9.85 13.44
C GLY A 75 -19.39 -11.02 12.98
N LEU A 76 -19.64 -11.59 11.80
CA LEU A 76 -18.85 -12.69 11.26
C LEU A 76 -17.53 -12.18 10.69
N LYS A 77 -16.47 -12.95 10.92
CA LYS A 77 -15.12 -12.71 10.42
C LYS A 77 -14.99 -13.15 8.97
N VAL A 78 -14.45 -12.28 8.14
CA VAL A 78 -14.35 -12.47 6.69
C VAL A 78 -12.89 -12.40 6.26
N GLN A 79 -12.43 -13.43 5.56
CA GLN A 79 -11.19 -13.34 4.78
C GLN A 79 -11.55 -12.91 3.36
N ILE A 80 -10.80 -11.98 2.78
CA ILE A 80 -10.96 -11.48 1.42
C ILE A 80 -9.70 -11.86 0.63
N LYS A 81 -9.87 -12.53 -0.51
CA LYS A 81 -8.78 -12.84 -1.44
C LYS A 81 -9.16 -12.40 -2.83
N ALA A 82 -8.17 -11.99 -3.61
CA ALA A 82 -8.40 -11.60 -4.99
C ALA A 82 -7.31 -12.07 -5.93
N ARG A 83 -7.67 -12.16 -7.20
CA ARG A 83 -6.78 -12.51 -8.30
C ARG A 83 -7.08 -11.65 -9.51
N ARG A 84 -6.05 -11.02 -10.06
CA ARG A 84 -6.10 -10.38 -11.39
C ARG A 84 -5.64 -11.40 -12.43
N VAL A 85 -6.50 -11.72 -13.39
CA VAL A 85 -6.14 -12.59 -14.52
C VAL A 85 -5.76 -11.75 -15.73
N THR A 86 -4.82 -12.25 -16.51
CA THR A 86 -4.40 -11.64 -17.78
C THR A 86 -4.41 -12.72 -18.88
N PRO A 87 -4.38 -12.36 -20.17
CA PRO A 87 -4.23 -13.34 -21.24
C PRO A 87 -3.02 -14.26 -21.05
N ASP A 88 -1.90 -13.73 -20.57
CA ASP A 88 -0.66 -14.50 -20.31
C ASP A 88 -0.73 -15.33 -19.02
N ASN A 89 -1.60 -14.97 -18.07
CA ASN A 89 -1.80 -15.70 -16.82
C ASN A 89 -3.28 -15.80 -16.47
N PRO A 90 -4.01 -16.75 -17.10
CA PRO A 90 -5.43 -16.94 -16.86
C PRO A 90 -5.73 -17.69 -15.54
N SER A 91 -4.71 -17.97 -14.73
CA SER A 91 -4.89 -18.74 -13.49
C SER A 91 -5.73 -17.99 -12.47
N ARG A 92 -6.80 -18.64 -12.01
CA ARG A 92 -7.73 -18.19 -10.95
C ARG A 92 -7.35 -18.73 -9.57
N GLN A 93 -6.10 -19.16 -9.41
CA GLN A 93 -5.53 -19.59 -8.13
C GLN A 93 -5.36 -18.38 -7.20
N LEU A 94 -5.94 -18.49 -6.01
CA LEU A 94 -5.81 -17.50 -4.94
C LEU A 94 -4.48 -17.67 -4.21
N SER A 95 -4.08 -16.64 -3.46
CA SER A 95 -2.96 -16.79 -2.53
C SER A 95 -3.30 -17.75 -1.40
N ALA A 96 -2.27 -18.33 -0.81
CA ALA A 96 -2.37 -19.38 0.19
C ALA A 96 -3.18 -18.95 1.43
N LEU A 97 -4.10 -19.81 1.86
CA LEU A 97 -4.84 -19.71 3.10
C LEU A 97 -4.09 -20.48 4.19
N ARG A 98 -3.36 -19.75 5.03
CA ARG A 98 -2.57 -20.29 6.13
C ARG A 98 -3.44 -20.50 7.36
N ASN A 99 -2.97 -21.33 8.30
CA ASN A 99 -3.63 -21.57 9.59
C ASN A 99 -5.12 -21.95 9.44
N TYR A 100 -5.47 -22.69 8.38
CA TYR A 100 -6.87 -23.06 8.10
C TYR A 100 -7.56 -23.74 9.29
N GLU A 101 -6.82 -24.60 10.02
CA GLU A 101 -7.31 -25.30 11.22
C GLU A 101 -7.65 -24.37 12.40
N ALA A 102 -7.08 -23.16 12.44
CA ALA A 102 -7.38 -22.19 13.49
C ALA A 102 -8.80 -21.59 13.36
N ALA A 103 -9.42 -21.73 12.19
CA ALA A 103 -10.76 -21.20 11.89
C ALA A 103 -10.90 -19.71 12.26
N ASP A 104 -9.88 -18.91 11.90
CA ASP A 104 -9.82 -17.49 12.25
C ASP A 104 -10.86 -16.63 11.49
N PHE A 105 -11.53 -17.18 10.48
CA PHE A 105 -12.59 -16.55 9.71
C PHE A 105 -13.75 -17.51 9.45
N ASP A 106 -14.96 -16.98 9.30
CA ASP A 106 -16.20 -17.74 9.11
C ASP A 106 -16.47 -18.04 7.64
N TYR A 107 -16.09 -17.12 6.74
CA TYR A 107 -16.19 -17.33 5.30
C TYR A 107 -15.17 -16.50 4.51
N LEU A 108 -14.87 -16.99 3.30
CA LEU A 108 -14.03 -16.36 2.31
C LEU A 108 -14.88 -15.58 1.31
N ILE A 109 -14.53 -14.32 1.06
CA ILE A 109 -14.92 -13.62 -0.15
C ILE A 109 -13.75 -13.68 -1.14
N ALA A 110 -14.02 -14.19 -2.33
CA ALA A 110 -13.01 -14.33 -3.37
C ALA A 110 -13.43 -13.58 -4.64
N VAL A 111 -12.57 -12.68 -5.11
CA VAL A 111 -12.83 -11.79 -6.26
C VAL A 111 -11.85 -12.05 -7.40
N ILE A 112 -12.35 -12.23 -8.62
CA ILE A 112 -11.56 -12.36 -9.83
C ILE A 112 -11.74 -11.10 -10.66
N PHE A 113 -10.63 -10.39 -10.91
CA PHE A 113 -10.57 -9.23 -11.78
C PHE A 113 -9.94 -9.59 -13.13
N ASP A 114 -10.34 -8.91 -14.19
CA ASP A 114 -9.58 -8.87 -15.43
C ASP A 114 -8.35 -7.95 -15.34
N GLU A 115 -7.59 -7.84 -16.43
CA GLU A 115 -6.38 -7.01 -16.50
C GLU A 115 -6.64 -5.52 -16.26
N THR A 116 -7.88 -5.07 -16.43
CA THR A 116 -8.35 -3.69 -16.24
C THR A 116 -9.06 -3.46 -14.91
N TYR A 117 -8.99 -4.43 -13.99
CA TYR A 117 -9.64 -4.39 -12.67
C TYR A 117 -11.18 -4.47 -12.70
N ILE A 118 -11.77 -4.87 -13.83
CA ILE A 118 -13.22 -5.15 -13.90
C ILE A 118 -13.48 -6.50 -13.24
N ILE A 119 -14.56 -6.58 -12.44
CA ILE A 119 -14.97 -7.80 -11.76
C ILE A 119 -15.47 -8.82 -12.80
N LEU A 120 -14.71 -9.89 -12.99
CA LEU A 120 -15.16 -11.05 -13.77
C LEU A 120 -16.10 -11.92 -12.94
N ASP A 121 -15.71 -12.24 -11.72
CA ASP A 121 -16.52 -13.05 -10.79
C ASP A 121 -16.23 -12.68 -9.34
N ALA A 122 -17.21 -12.90 -8.47
CA ALA A 122 -17.03 -12.78 -7.03
C ALA A 122 -17.92 -13.80 -6.30
N TYR A 123 -17.37 -14.46 -5.29
CA TYR A 123 -18.05 -15.52 -4.55
C TYR A 123 -17.87 -15.37 -3.04
N LYS A 124 -18.93 -15.66 -2.29
CA LYS A 124 -18.92 -15.94 -0.85
C LYS A 124 -18.86 -17.47 -0.66
N ILE A 125 -17.85 -17.94 0.04
CA ILE A 125 -17.53 -19.36 0.22
C ILE A 125 -17.42 -19.63 1.73
N PRO A 126 -18.32 -20.43 2.32
CA PRO A 126 -18.22 -20.80 3.73
C PRO A 126 -16.89 -21.49 4.05
N HIS A 127 -16.34 -21.27 5.25
CA HIS A 127 -15.02 -21.82 5.64
C HIS A 127 -14.92 -23.33 5.39
N GLU A 128 -15.94 -24.09 5.79
CA GLU A 128 -16.01 -25.55 5.63
C GLU A 128 -15.88 -26.04 4.18
N VAL A 129 -16.36 -25.25 3.21
CA VAL A 129 -16.33 -25.60 1.78
C VAL A 129 -14.90 -25.56 1.24
N ILE A 130 -14.04 -24.74 1.83
CA ILE A 130 -12.66 -24.54 1.35
C ILE A 130 -11.89 -25.86 1.39
N ARG A 131 -12.05 -26.69 2.43
CA ARG A 131 -11.33 -27.97 2.55
C ARG A 131 -11.69 -28.95 1.44
N ASP A 132 -12.93 -28.94 0.95
CA ASP A 132 -13.40 -29.86 -0.08
C ASP A 132 -12.70 -29.61 -1.44
N TYR A 133 -12.25 -28.37 -1.69
CA TYR A 133 -11.72 -27.94 -2.99
C TYR A 133 -10.29 -27.40 -2.95
N ALA A 134 -9.74 -27.11 -1.77
CA ALA A 134 -8.39 -26.62 -1.63
C ALA A 134 -7.37 -27.74 -1.72
N ARG A 135 -6.28 -27.50 -2.45
CA ARG A 135 -5.10 -28.36 -2.38
C ARG A 135 -4.26 -27.98 -1.16
N HIS A 136 -3.92 -28.95 -0.33
CA HIS A 136 -2.90 -28.76 0.72
C HIS A 136 -1.50 -28.64 0.10
N SER A 137 -0.71 -27.69 0.60
CA SER A 137 0.70 -27.53 0.23
C SER A 137 1.58 -27.60 1.47
N ASP A 138 2.33 -28.69 1.60
CA ASP A 138 3.23 -28.92 2.73
C ASP A 138 4.34 -27.87 2.82
N HIS A 139 4.85 -27.41 1.67
CA HIS A 139 5.94 -26.45 1.60
C HIS A 139 5.60 -25.09 2.25
N VAL A 140 4.37 -24.62 2.08
CA VAL A 140 3.90 -23.36 2.66
C VAL A 140 2.94 -23.58 3.84
N ASN A 141 2.71 -24.83 4.23
CA ASN A 141 1.74 -25.28 5.23
C ASN A 141 0.40 -24.53 5.12
N ALA A 142 -0.22 -24.64 3.94
CA ALA A 142 -1.40 -23.85 3.62
C ALA A 142 -2.34 -24.53 2.61
N HIS A 143 -3.56 -24.04 2.58
CA HIS A 143 -4.60 -24.45 1.65
C HIS A 143 -4.63 -23.50 0.44
N ILE A 144 -4.61 -24.06 -0.76
CA ILE A 144 -4.60 -23.29 -2.01
C ILE A 144 -5.90 -23.57 -2.77
N VAL A 145 -6.71 -22.52 -2.94
CA VAL A 145 -7.97 -22.58 -3.68
C VAL A 145 -7.77 -22.07 -5.10
N ASN A 146 -8.34 -22.78 -6.07
CA ASN A 146 -8.45 -22.32 -7.45
C ASN A 146 -9.93 -22.12 -7.79
N LEU A 147 -10.34 -20.88 -8.08
CA LEU A 147 -11.74 -20.56 -8.38
C LEU A 147 -12.13 -20.97 -9.80
N LYS A 148 -12.20 -22.28 -10.04
CA LYS A 148 -12.65 -22.87 -11.30
C LYS A 148 -13.22 -24.27 -11.06
N GLY A 149 -14.07 -24.74 -11.97
CA GLY A 149 -14.63 -26.10 -11.91
C GLY A 149 -15.65 -26.27 -10.79
N ALA A 150 -15.62 -27.42 -10.11
CA ALA A 150 -16.68 -27.90 -9.22
C ALA A 150 -17.04 -26.95 -8.07
N ILE A 151 -16.07 -26.22 -7.50
CA ILE A 151 -16.34 -25.23 -6.43
C ILE A 151 -17.34 -24.15 -6.86
N LEU A 152 -17.40 -23.82 -8.16
CA LEU A 152 -18.32 -22.80 -8.68
C LEU A 152 -19.76 -23.29 -8.82
N ALA A 153 -19.96 -24.61 -8.80
CA ALA A 153 -21.26 -25.27 -8.88
C ALA A 153 -21.75 -25.81 -7.53
N ASP A 154 -20.93 -25.68 -6.47
CA ASP A 154 -21.32 -26.10 -5.13
C ASP A 154 -22.47 -25.21 -4.61
N PRO A 155 -23.61 -25.77 -4.19
CA PRO A 155 -24.77 -25.00 -3.76
C PRO A 155 -24.51 -24.14 -2.51
N ARG A 156 -23.45 -24.42 -1.74
CA ARG A 156 -23.03 -23.62 -0.59
C ARG A 156 -22.27 -22.35 -1.01
N VAL A 157 -21.78 -22.28 -2.24
CA VAL A 157 -21.04 -21.14 -2.78
C VAL A 157 -22.01 -20.16 -3.44
N THR A 158 -22.03 -18.92 -2.95
CA THR A 158 -22.94 -17.88 -3.44
C THR A 158 -22.18 -16.88 -4.30
N SER A 159 -22.66 -16.62 -5.52
CA SER A 159 -22.14 -15.50 -6.32
C SER A 159 -22.60 -14.18 -5.73
N ILE A 160 -21.66 -13.24 -5.57
CA ILE A 160 -21.91 -11.89 -5.06
C ILE A 160 -21.50 -10.80 -6.07
N LYS A 161 -21.24 -11.19 -7.33
CA LYS A 161 -20.76 -10.28 -8.38
C LYS A 161 -21.65 -9.06 -8.57
N GLU A 162 -22.96 -9.27 -8.60
CA GLU A 162 -23.94 -8.20 -8.81
C GLU A 162 -23.96 -7.22 -7.63
N ASN A 163 -23.79 -7.71 -6.39
CA ASN A 163 -23.72 -6.86 -5.20
C ASN A 163 -22.52 -5.89 -5.25
N LEU A 164 -21.41 -6.32 -5.85
CA LEU A 164 -20.21 -5.50 -6.00
C LEU A 164 -20.30 -4.52 -7.19
N THR A 165 -21.12 -4.83 -8.20
CA THR A 165 -21.24 -4.02 -9.42
C THR A 165 -22.23 -2.86 -9.24
N VAL A 166 -23.42 -3.13 -8.68
CA VAL A 166 -24.53 -2.16 -8.56
C VAL A 166 -24.20 -0.96 -7.65
N ARG A 167 -23.31 -1.13 -6.66
CA ARG A 167 -22.92 -0.06 -5.72
C ARG A 167 -21.68 0.74 -6.16
N SER A 168 -20.98 0.30 -7.20
CA SER A 168 -19.83 1.04 -7.76
C SER A 168 -20.27 2.21 -8.66
N SER A 169 -21.41 2.07 -9.35
CA SER A 169 -21.97 3.09 -10.25
C SER A 169 -22.73 4.22 -9.55
N ALA A 170 -23.18 3.99 -8.31
CA ALA A 170 -23.96 4.98 -7.54
C ALA A 170 -23.12 6.15 -7.00
N SER A 171 -21.78 6.10 -7.08
CA SER A 171 -20.89 7.13 -6.50
C SER A 171 -20.26 8.10 -7.52
N VAL A 172 -20.68 8.06 -8.79
CA VAL A 172 -20.17 8.99 -9.83
C VAL A 172 -21.04 10.26 -9.95
N ASN A 173 -22.26 10.29 -9.40
CA ASN A 173 -23.24 11.35 -9.72
C ASN A 173 -23.53 12.40 -8.64
N GLU A 174 -22.84 12.44 -7.50
CA GLU A 174 -23.14 13.46 -6.46
C GLU A 174 -22.22 14.68 -6.43
N ALA A 175 -21.27 14.83 -7.35
CA ALA A 175 -20.33 15.96 -7.34
C ALA A 175 -20.51 16.96 -8.51
N ALA A 176 -21.64 16.96 -9.20
CA ALA A 176 -21.87 17.85 -10.33
C ALA A 176 -23.21 18.59 -10.25
N MET A 177 -23.33 19.55 -9.32
CA MET A 177 -24.10 20.78 -9.56
C MET A 177 -23.89 21.80 -8.42
N GLN A 178 -22.90 22.68 -8.56
CA GLN A 178 -23.12 24.08 -8.18
C GLN A 178 -22.17 25.00 -8.96
N THR A 179 -22.82 25.71 -9.87
CA THR A 179 -22.35 26.78 -10.74
C THR A 179 -21.88 28.00 -9.95
N LEU A 180 -20.75 28.59 -10.35
CA LEU A 180 -20.49 30.03 -10.29
C LEU A 180 -19.58 30.42 -11.48
N SER A 181 -19.97 31.51 -12.14
CA SER A 181 -19.54 32.03 -13.44
C SER A 181 -18.14 32.67 -13.45
N PRO A 182 -17.57 33.04 -14.63
CA PRO A 182 -16.15 33.33 -14.80
C PRO A 182 -15.80 34.82 -14.63
N GLU A 183 -14.65 35.10 -14.03
CA GLU A 183 -13.99 36.42 -13.98
C GLU A 183 -12.49 36.22 -14.32
N PRO A 184 -11.81 37.24 -14.88
CA PRO A 184 -10.81 37.06 -15.92
C PRO A 184 -9.41 36.68 -15.43
N MET A 185 -8.67 36.04 -16.33
CA MET A 185 -7.25 35.73 -16.25
C MET A 185 -6.41 36.95 -15.86
N GLU A 186 -5.73 36.86 -14.72
CA GLU A 186 -4.46 37.55 -14.49
C GLU A 186 -3.33 36.51 -14.37
N GLU A 187 -2.31 36.71 -15.19
CA GLU A 187 -1.04 36.02 -15.16
C GLU A 187 -0.36 36.20 -13.80
N VAL A 188 -0.05 35.09 -13.10
CA VAL A 188 1.05 35.08 -12.15
C VAL A 188 1.96 33.88 -12.41
N LEU A 189 3.11 34.25 -12.93
CA LEU A 189 4.33 33.52 -13.22
C LEU A 189 4.84 32.69 -12.03
N ASN A 190 5.25 31.45 -12.34
CA ASN A 190 6.26 30.58 -11.70
C ASN A 190 6.50 30.67 -10.18
N GLN A 191 6.19 29.56 -9.48
CA GLN A 191 7.16 28.89 -8.59
C GLN A 191 6.93 27.35 -8.59
N PRO A 192 7.91 26.51 -8.95
CA PRO A 192 7.76 25.05 -8.89
C PRO A 192 8.30 24.43 -7.57
N GLU A 193 7.77 23.25 -7.25
CA GLU A 193 8.43 22.11 -6.57
C GLU A 193 8.59 21.96 -5.03
N LYS A 194 8.25 22.92 -4.16
CA LYS A 194 8.60 22.75 -2.72
C LYS A 194 7.63 21.94 -1.83
N ILE A 195 6.39 21.70 -2.28
CA ILE A 195 5.34 21.15 -1.40
C ILE A 195 5.36 19.61 -1.36
N THR A 196 5.74 18.95 -2.45
CA THR A 196 5.72 17.49 -2.59
C THR A 196 6.97 16.81 -1.99
N SER A 197 8.13 17.47 -2.04
CA SER A 197 9.37 16.97 -1.40
C SER A 197 9.25 16.96 0.13
N GLY A 198 8.70 18.02 0.72
CA GLY A 198 8.58 18.14 2.18
C GLY A 198 7.68 17.06 2.79
N VAL A 199 6.54 16.75 2.15
CA VAL A 199 5.60 15.72 2.63
C VAL A 199 6.21 14.32 2.56
N THR A 200 6.94 14.02 1.50
CA THR A 200 7.63 12.73 1.34
C THR A 200 8.83 12.61 2.31
N LEU A 201 9.58 13.69 2.51
CA LEU A 201 10.73 13.73 3.43
C LEU A 201 10.31 13.55 4.90
N VAL A 202 9.21 14.18 5.32
CA VAL A 202 8.65 13.96 6.68
C VAL A 202 8.26 12.49 6.89
N SER A 203 7.73 11.81 5.87
CA SER A 203 7.39 10.39 5.97
C SER A 203 8.63 9.50 6.13
N LEU A 204 9.72 9.81 5.40
CA LEU A 204 11.01 9.14 5.51
C LEU A 204 11.61 9.35 6.90
N LEU A 205 11.59 10.58 7.42
CA LEU A 205 12.07 10.90 8.76
C LEU A 205 11.31 10.17 9.87
N LYS A 206 9.99 9.97 9.72
CA LYS A 206 9.22 9.14 10.66
C LYS A 206 9.63 7.67 10.61
N ALA A 207 9.89 7.13 9.41
CA ALA A 207 10.33 5.75 9.24
C ALA A 207 11.76 5.51 9.72
N ILE A 208 12.64 6.51 9.59
CA ILE A 208 14.01 6.49 10.13
C ILE A 208 13.96 6.66 11.67
N GLY A 209 13.09 7.54 12.15
CA GLY A 209 13.14 8.10 13.49
C GLY A 209 13.97 9.39 13.47
N MET A 210 13.34 10.52 13.81
CA MET A 210 13.96 11.84 13.71
C MET A 210 15.20 11.96 14.61
N GLU A 211 15.12 11.44 15.84
CA GLU A 211 16.26 11.35 16.76
C GLU A 211 17.36 10.43 16.24
N CYS A 212 17.00 9.27 15.69
CA CYS A 212 17.95 8.34 15.08
C CYS A 212 18.69 8.99 13.89
N PHE A 213 17.99 9.76 13.06
CA PHE A 213 18.61 10.47 11.94
C PHE A 213 19.67 11.49 12.40
N VAL A 214 19.39 12.24 13.48
CA VAL A 214 20.33 13.21 14.06
C VAL A 214 21.52 12.51 14.72
N ASN A 215 21.25 11.58 15.65
CA ASN A 215 22.30 10.95 16.48
C ASN A 215 23.31 10.15 15.65
N TYR A 216 22.88 9.59 14.52
CA TYR A 216 23.71 8.75 13.66
C TYR A 216 24.03 9.41 12.31
N TYR A 217 23.76 10.70 12.13
CA TYR A 217 23.93 11.40 10.85
C TYR A 217 25.31 11.16 10.21
N TYR A 218 26.40 11.38 10.96
CA TYR A 218 27.76 11.19 10.45
C TYR A 218 28.05 9.72 10.08
N HIS A 219 27.49 8.76 10.83
CA HIS A 219 27.65 7.35 10.51
C HIS A 219 26.91 6.98 9.22
N PHE A 220 25.74 7.58 9.00
CA PHE A 220 24.98 7.40 7.77
C PHE A 220 25.66 8.06 6.57
N ALA A 221 26.29 9.23 6.77
CA ALA A 221 26.98 9.98 5.73
C ALA A 221 28.33 9.39 5.33
N ASP A 222 28.99 8.63 6.22
CA ASP A 222 30.28 8.02 5.94
C ASP A 222 30.13 6.77 5.05
N SER A 223 30.64 6.88 3.82
CA SER A 223 30.67 5.77 2.86
C SER A 223 31.72 4.71 3.19
N ASN A 224 32.69 5.01 4.04
CA ASN A 224 33.74 4.07 4.44
C ASN A 224 33.30 3.17 5.60
N LEU A 225 32.23 3.53 6.32
CA LEU A 225 31.66 2.68 7.36
C LEU A 225 30.80 1.57 6.77
N SER A 226 31.09 0.34 7.19
CA SER A 226 30.32 -0.84 6.82
C SER A 226 28.89 -0.71 7.34
N SER A 227 27.94 -1.12 6.49
CA SER A 227 26.53 -1.20 6.90
C SER A 227 26.33 -2.11 8.11
N ALA A 228 27.12 -3.19 8.21
CA ALA A 228 27.04 -4.13 9.33
C ALA A 228 27.43 -3.45 10.65
N ASP A 229 28.50 -2.67 10.67
CA ASP A 229 29.01 -2.00 11.87
C ASP A 229 28.03 -0.94 12.37
N ILE A 230 27.42 -0.17 11.45
CA ILE A 230 26.40 0.82 11.81
C ILE A 230 25.15 0.12 12.37
N ILE A 231 24.73 -1.00 11.77
CA ILE A 231 23.59 -1.78 12.26
C ILE A 231 23.86 -2.33 13.65
N GLU A 232 25.06 -2.86 13.90
CA GLU A 232 25.47 -3.41 15.19
C GLU A 232 25.52 -2.32 16.27
N GLN A 233 26.06 -1.15 15.95
CA GLN A 233 26.08 0.00 16.86
C GLN A 233 24.65 0.45 17.22
N MET A 234 23.77 0.59 16.23
CA MET A 234 22.36 0.95 16.47
C MET A 234 21.61 -0.14 17.25
N HIS A 235 21.88 -1.41 16.97
CA HIS A 235 21.26 -2.55 17.67
C HIS A 235 21.67 -2.56 19.16
N SER A 236 22.96 -2.40 19.43
CA SER A 236 23.53 -2.46 20.78
C SER A 236 23.20 -1.24 21.65
N ARG A 237 23.18 -0.03 21.07
CA ARG A 237 22.94 1.21 21.82
C ARG A 237 21.46 1.54 22.00
N GLU A 238 20.63 1.29 20.99
CA GLU A 238 19.21 1.70 20.98
C GLU A 238 18.24 0.53 21.22
N GLY A 239 18.73 -0.72 21.26
CA GLY A 239 17.90 -1.91 21.43
C GLY A 239 16.99 -2.23 20.23
N TYR A 240 17.23 -1.60 19.07
CA TYR A 240 16.45 -1.82 17.86
C TYR A 240 16.67 -3.21 17.27
N THR A 241 15.66 -3.85 16.68
CA THR A 241 15.89 -5.10 15.93
C THR A 241 16.78 -4.86 14.71
N GLU A 242 17.59 -5.85 14.34
CA GLU A 242 18.50 -5.79 13.19
C GLU A 242 17.77 -5.43 11.88
N LYS A 243 16.56 -6.00 11.67
CA LYS A 243 15.68 -5.67 10.54
C LYS A 243 15.31 -4.18 10.52
N SER A 244 15.03 -3.60 11.68
CA SER A 244 14.69 -2.18 11.80
C SER A 244 15.91 -1.29 11.55
N CYS A 245 17.08 -1.64 12.08
CA CYS A 245 18.35 -0.94 11.80
C CYS A 245 18.65 -0.88 10.30
N ARG A 246 18.54 -2.00 9.58
CA ARG A 246 18.68 -2.05 8.11
C ARG A 246 17.74 -1.06 7.41
N GLY A 247 16.48 -1.06 7.83
CA GLY A 247 15.44 -0.19 7.26
C GLY A 247 15.68 1.30 7.49
N ARG A 248 16.23 1.67 8.65
CA ARG A 248 16.59 3.05 9.02
C ARG A 248 17.84 3.52 8.28
N LEU A 249 18.90 2.72 8.30
CA LEU A 249 20.15 2.99 7.60
C LEU A 249 19.93 3.22 6.10
N SER A 250 19.18 2.34 5.44
CA SER A 250 18.90 2.44 4.00
C SER A 250 18.18 3.74 3.64
N LYS A 251 17.18 4.14 4.43
CA LYS A 251 16.42 5.37 4.20
C LYS A 251 17.22 6.63 4.55
N ALA A 252 18.00 6.60 5.63
CA ALA A 252 18.85 7.72 6.00
C ALA A 252 19.93 7.99 4.94
N ARG A 253 20.59 6.94 4.45
CA ARG A 253 21.55 7.05 3.33
C ARG A 253 20.88 7.54 2.05
N LYS A 254 19.62 7.17 1.80
CA LYS A 254 18.85 7.71 0.68
C LYS A 254 18.67 9.23 0.82
N VAL A 255 18.19 9.71 1.97
CA VAL A 255 18.02 11.16 2.23
C VAL A 255 19.32 11.93 2.00
N ILE A 256 20.44 11.41 2.49
CA ILE A 256 21.77 12.05 2.35
C ILE A 256 22.23 12.04 0.89
N ARG A 257 22.14 10.89 0.21
CA ARG A 257 22.54 10.76 -1.21
C ARG A 257 21.70 11.65 -2.12
N ASP A 258 20.41 11.81 -1.81
CA ASP A 258 19.49 12.63 -2.59
C ASP A 258 19.68 14.15 -2.29
N GLY A 259 20.67 14.53 -1.47
CA GLY A 259 21.01 15.92 -1.18
C GLY A 259 20.07 16.63 -0.22
N LEU A 260 19.20 15.88 0.47
CA LEU A 260 18.10 16.43 1.28
C LEU A 260 18.48 16.65 2.77
N SER A 261 19.76 16.59 3.12
CA SER A 261 20.21 16.65 4.51
C SER A 261 19.80 17.93 5.25
N ILE A 262 20.03 19.11 4.65
CA ILE A 262 19.71 20.40 5.29
C ILE A 262 18.19 20.56 5.46
N GLU A 263 17.41 20.18 4.45
CA GLU A 263 15.95 20.21 4.52
C GLU A 263 15.43 19.26 5.61
N ALA A 264 15.99 18.05 5.69
CA ALA A 264 15.63 17.05 6.69
C ALA A 264 15.93 17.54 8.11
N LEU A 265 17.13 18.06 8.35
CA LEU A 265 17.53 18.58 9.66
C LEU A 265 16.71 19.81 10.06
N THR A 266 16.37 20.68 9.09
CA THR A 266 15.50 21.84 9.30
C THR A 266 14.10 21.41 9.74
N LEU A 267 13.52 20.39 9.09
CA LEU A 267 12.22 19.83 9.48
C LEU A 267 12.25 19.22 10.90
N ILE A 268 13.36 18.56 11.27
CA ILE A 268 13.56 18.01 12.61
C ILE A 268 13.65 19.12 13.65
N ALA A 269 14.43 20.18 13.38
CA ALA A 269 14.63 21.30 14.29
C ALA A 269 13.34 22.08 14.60
N HIS A 270 12.38 22.08 13.68
CA HIS A 270 11.06 22.71 13.86
C HIS A 270 9.98 21.74 14.38
N SER A 271 10.31 20.47 14.63
CA SER A 271 9.35 19.47 15.11
C SER A 271 9.00 19.67 16.59
N GLY A 272 7.70 19.83 16.89
CA GLY A 272 7.21 20.08 18.26
C GLY A 272 7.20 18.87 19.21
N ARG A 273 7.62 17.68 18.76
CA ARG A 273 7.57 16.42 19.55
C ARG A 273 8.95 15.87 19.92
N ILE A 274 10.02 16.62 19.71
CA ILE A 274 11.41 16.16 19.89
C ILE A 274 12.05 16.85 21.09
N GLN A 275 12.95 16.15 21.78
CA GLN A 275 13.74 16.68 22.88
C GLN A 275 14.64 17.85 22.44
N ASP A 276 14.84 18.83 23.32
CA ASP A 276 15.62 20.04 23.01
C ASP A 276 17.09 19.76 22.68
N SER A 277 17.66 18.68 23.24
CA SER A 277 19.02 18.21 22.92
C SER A 277 19.15 17.84 21.43
N VAL A 278 18.23 17.02 20.93
CA VAL A 278 18.19 16.58 19.52
C VAL A 278 17.94 17.76 18.58
N ARG A 279 17.11 18.72 18.99
CA ARG A 279 16.91 19.97 18.24
C ARG A 279 18.22 20.78 18.13
N SER A 280 18.94 20.93 19.24
CA SER A 280 20.23 21.61 19.27
C SER A 280 21.25 20.93 18.34
N ASP A 281 21.32 19.59 18.38
CA ASP A 281 22.25 18.84 17.55
C ASP A 281 21.89 18.89 16.06
N ALA A 282 20.60 18.91 15.72
CA ALA A 282 20.15 19.15 14.34
C ALA A 282 20.59 20.53 13.82
N LEU A 283 20.46 21.59 14.64
CA LEU A 283 20.90 22.94 14.28
C LEU A 283 22.43 23.02 14.12
N LYS A 284 23.20 22.34 14.98
CA LYS A 284 24.66 22.24 14.82
C LYS A 284 25.03 21.54 13.52
N LEU A 285 24.36 20.44 13.19
CA LEU A 285 24.60 19.73 11.92
C LEU A 285 24.32 20.61 10.71
N ILE A 286 23.24 21.42 10.73
CA ILE A 286 22.96 22.38 9.64
C ILE A 286 24.14 23.35 9.47
N SER A 287 24.64 23.93 10.56
CA SER A 287 25.76 24.89 10.50
C SER A 287 27.08 24.32 9.97
N VAL A 288 27.25 22.98 10.00
CA VAL A 288 28.43 22.29 9.48
C VAL A 288 28.27 21.93 7.99
N LEU A 289 27.02 21.84 7.51
CA LEU A 289 26.68 21.40 6.15
C LEU A 289 26.41 22.56 5.18
N GLU A 290 26.15 23.76 5.70
CA GLU A 290 26.12 25.03 4.95
C GLU A 290 27.54 25.51 4.58
#